data_AF-A0A7K1UGV0-F1
#
_entry.id   AF-A0A7K1UGV0-F1
#
_cell.length_a   1.000
_cell.length_b   1.000
_cell.length_c   1.000
_cell.angle_alpha   90.00
_cell.angle_beta   90.00
_cell.angle_gamma   90.00
#
_symmetry.space_group_name_H-M   'P 1'
#
loop_
_entity.id
_entity.type
_entity.pdbx_description
1 polymer ?
#
loop_
_entity_poly.entity_id
_entity_poly.type
_entity_poly.pdbx_seq_one_letter_code
_entity_poly.pdbx_strand_id
1 'polypeptide(L)'
;MTATYDMPQSTLTGTETPYQYWILRYVPNTVRQEFVNVGVVVGRDDDWAVHAISNWDHAGRLGGDPTQAATWVERLTEEAEASQCPPLPEITAATGLSTSEISRRQALHNNHVQIAAGGPLVTTDARSGAAMMFDLLVHDPDPQPRRIRAGTRLRRQLGDTLRQWASQSFSASRSVESNPSVSAATMRRPARFNFLAANGHLSLHHAWAFESGTTATDLLVRFRAWEVPVRDLRESGGAVTLPGTEESQALDQDVPLTVLFSEPDPAETDRVEVLEEARAFCRQYEIEMIPENEPERLLRILS
;
A
#
# COMPACT_ATOMS: atom_id res chain seq x y z
N MET A 1 7.83 -52.42 49.85
CA MET A 1 6.63 -51.59 49.64
C MET A 1 6.90 -50.73 48.42
N THR A 2 6.45 -51.19 47.25
CA THR A 2 6.72 -50.55 45.96
C THR A 2 5.42 -49.89 45.54
N ALA A 3 5.38 -48.56 45.57
CA ALA A 3 4.21 -47.80 45.17
C ALA A 3 4.09 -47.83 43.64
N THR A 4 3.19 -48.65 43.13
CA THR A 4 2.77 -48.64 41.72
C THR A 4 1.98 -47.36 41.49
N TYR A 5 2.54 -46.47 40.68
CA TYR A 5 1.90 -45.24 40.24
C TYR A 5 0.94 -45.57 39.09
N ASP A 6 -0.35 -45.56 39.40
CA ASP A 6 -1.43 -45.84 38.44
C ASP A 6 -1.68 -44.58 37.63
N MET A 7 -1.19 -44.54 36.39
CA MET A 7 -1.49 -43.47 35.44
C MET A 7 -2.94 -43.61 35.00
N PRO A 8 -3.76 -42.55 35.08
CA PRO A 8 -5.10 -42.60 34.52
C PRO A 8 -5.01 -42.86 33.02
N GLN A 9 -5.51 -44.02 32.59
CA GLN A 9 -5.71 -44.31 31.18
C GLN A 9 -6.77 -43.34 30.66
N SER A 10 -6.29 -42.33 29.94
CA SER A 10 -7.14 -41.43 29.17
C SER A 10 -7.88 -42.26 28.12
N THR A 11 -9.14 -42.53 28.37
CA THR A 11 -10.08 -43.10 27.41
C THR A 11 -10.37 -42.06 26.32
N LEU A 12 -9.45 -41.90 25.38
CA LEU A 12 -9.71 -41.25 24.08
C LEU A 12 -10.32 -42.30 23.14
N THR A 13 -11.54 -42.74 23.46
CA THR A 13 -12.42 -43.41 22.50
C THR A 13 -13.09 -42.35 21.63
N GLY A 14 -12.32 -41.88 20.66
CA GLY A 14 -12.76 -41.06 19.55
C GLY A 14 -11.62 -41.08 18.54
N THR A 15 -11.75 -41.86 17.47
CA THR A 15 -10.85 -41.81 16.31
C THR A 15 -11.09 -40.49 15.58
N GLU A 16 -10.71 -39.38 16.20
CA GLU A 16 -10.61 -38.11 15.51
C GLU A 16 -9.38 -38.20 14.61
N THR A 17 -9.61 -38.34 13.31
CA THR A 17 -8.53 -38.27 12.32
C THR A 17 -7.77 -36.96 12.55
N PRO A 18 -6.44 -36.97 12.72
CA PRO A 18 -5.69 -35.73 12.92
C PRO A 18 -5.79 -34.84 11.67
N TYR A 19 -5.73 -33.52 11.85
CA TYR A 19 -5.58 -32.61 10.72
C TYR A 19 -4.25 -32.87 10.01
N GLN A 20 -4.18 -32.50 8.74
CA GLN A 20 -2.92 -32.50 7.99
C GLN A 20 -2.61 -31.08 7.55
N TYR A 21 -1.33 -30.72 7.54
CA TYR A 21 -0.87 -29.45 6.99
C TYR A 21 0.03 -29.65 5.78
N TRP A 22 0.09 -28.62 4.93
CA TRP A 22 1.00 -28.50 3.80
C TRP A 22 1.55 -27.07 3.72
N ILE A 23 2.78 -26.93 3.24
CA ILE A 23 3.44 -25.62 3.14
C ILE A 23 3.36 -25.11 1.70
N LEU A 24 2.93 -23.86 1.52
CA LEU A 24 2.92 -23.19 0.23
C LEU A 24 4.25 -22.46 0.03
N ARG A 25 4.96 -22.76 -1.06
CA ARG A 25 6.26 -22.19 -1.39
C ARG A 25 6.21 -21.42 -2.70
N TYR A 26 6.57 -20.15 -2.67
CA TYR A 26 6.83 -19.38 -3.88
C TYR A 26 8.22 -19.73 -4.42
N VAL A 27 8.31 -20.04 -5.71
CA VAL A 27 9.56 -20.44 -6.38
C VAL A 27 9.86 -19.44 -7.52
N PRO A 28 10.66 -18.39 -7.26
CA PRO A 28 10.96 -17.36 -8.26
C PRO A 28 11.85 -17.88 -9.40
N ASN A 29 12.69 -18.87 -9.12
CA ASN A 29 13.58 -19.49 -10.09
C ASN A 29 13.72 -20.99 -9.81
N THR A 30 13.05 -21.81 -10.63
CA THR A 30 13.03 -23.28 -10.50
C THR A 30 14.42 -23.90 -10.67
N VAL A 31 15.32 -23.28 -11.43
CA VAL A 31 16.68 -23.79 -11.67
C VAL A 31 17.57 -23.63 -10.43
N ARG A 32 17.42 -22.52 -9.70
CA ARG A 32 18.22 -22.24 -8.50
C ARG A 32 17.72 -22.96 -7.26
N GLN A 33 16.52 -23.53 -7.31
CA GLN A 33 15.83 -24.14 -6.17
C GLN A 33 15.71 -23.20 -4.96
N GLU A 34 15.70 -21.89 -5.21
CA GLU A 34 15.41 -20.87 -4.20
C GLU A 34 13.90 -20.79 -4.02
N PHE A 35 13.44 -20.74 -2.75
CA PHE A 35 12.02 -20.63 -2.43
C PHE A 35 11.79 -19.82 -1.15
N VAL A 36 10.59 -19.26 -1.03
CA VAL A 36 10.08 -18.65 0.21
C VAL A 36 8.79 -19.35 0.60
N ASN A 37 8.63 -19.72 1.87
CA ASN A 37 7.33 -20.15 2.37
C ASN A 37 6.40 -18.93 2.38
N VAL A 38 5.26 -19.02 1.70
CA VAL A 38 4.30 -17.91 1.55
C VAL A 38 2.95 -18.21 2.20
N GLY A 39 2.77 -19.41 2.73
CA GLY A 39 1.55 -19.80 3.41
C GLY A 39 1.53 -21.25 3.83
N VAL A 40 0.43 -21.63 4.47
CA VAL A 40 0.14 -22.99 4.93
C VAL A 40 -1.32 -23.31 4.58
N VAL A 41 -1.56 -24.55 4.19
CA VAL A 41 -2.90 -25.13 4.07
C VAL A 41 -3.05 -26.17 5.18
N VAL A 42 -4.18 -26.15 5.87
CA VAL A 42 -4.54 -27.16 6.86
C VAL A 42 -5.92 -27.68 6.51
N GLY A 43 -6.11 -28.99 6.63
CA GLY A 43 -7.47 -29.52 6.53
C GLY A 43 -7.64 -30.97 6.91
N ARG A 44 -8.92 -31.33 7.04
CA ARG A 44 -9.44 -32.67 7.31
C ARG A 44 -10.89 -32.73 6.84
N ASP A 45 -11.22 -33.74 6.04
CA ASP A 45 -12.56 -33.97 5.52
C ASP A 45 -13.16 -32.71 4.88
N ASP A 46 -14.12 -32.05 5.53
CA ASP A 46 -14.80 -30.85 5.04
C ASP A 46 -14.30 -29.54 5.71
N ASP A 47 -13.34 -29.62 6.64
CA ASP A 47 -12.78 -28.46 7.33
C ASP A 47 -11.39 -28.12 6.78
N TRP A 48 -11.32 -27.03 6.02
CA TRP A 48 -10.11 -26.56 5.34
C TRP A 48 -9.86 -25.08 5.61
N ALA A 49 -8.59 -24.72 5.79
CA ALA A 49 -8.18 -23.34 5.90
C ALA A 49 -6.83 -23.12 5.21
N VAL A 50 -6.71 -21.95 4.59
CA VAL A 50 -5.46 -21.45 4.02
C VAL A 50 -5.09 -20.19 4.79
N HIS A 51 -3.83 -20.12 5.22
CA HIS A 51 -3.25 -18.89 5.77
C HIS A 51 -2.03 -18.55 4.94
N ALA A 52 -2.06 -17.41 4.27
CA ALA A 52 -0.98 -16.94 3.41
C ALA A 52 -0.54 -15.52 3.78
N ILE A 53 0.66 -15.13 3.34
CA ILE A 53 1.18 -13.78 3.52
C ILE A 53 0.23 -12.75 2.92
N SER A 54 0.09 -11.62 3.61
CA SER A 54 -0.73 -10.51 3.13
C SER A 54 0.00 -9.63 2.10
N ASN A 55 1.34 -9.65 2.11
CA ASN A 55 2.17 -8.80 1.28
C ASN A 55 3.15 -9.59 0.38
N TRP A 56 2.77 -9.72 -0.89
CA TRP A 56 3.53 -10.47 -1.89
C TRP A 56 4.77 -9.74 -2.44
N ASP A 57 4.91 -8.42 -2.20
CA ASP A 57 6.10 -7.66 -2.61
C ASP A 57 7.39 -8.23 -1.99
N HIS A 58 7.28 -8.78 -0.78
CA HIS A 58 8.42 -9.39 -0.09
C HIS A 58 8.85 -10.70 -0.76
N ALA A 59 7.89 -11.55 -1.14
CA ALA A 59 8.17 -12.81 -1.82
C ALA A 59 8.93 -12.57 -3.14
N GLY A 60 8.62 -11.47 -3.85
CA GLY A 60 9.32 -11.06 -5.06
C GLY A 60 10.78 -10.58 -4.87
N ARG A 61 11.28 -10.37 -3.65
CA ARG A 61 12.67 -9.94 -3.40
C ARG A 61 13.70 -10.99 -3.77
N LEU A 62 13.33 -12.27 -3.77
CA LEU A 62 14.15 -13.35 -4.32
C LEU A 62 14.10 -13.43 -5.87
N GLY A 63 13.37 -12.52 -6.51
CA GLY A 63 13.21 -12.43 -7.96
C GLY A 63 11.82 -12.90 -8.43
N GLY A 64 11.60 -12.84 -9.74
CA GLY A 64 10.34 -13.24 -10.39
C GLY A 64 9.19 -12.26 -10.15
N ASP A 65 8.04 -12.57 -10.75
CA ASP A 65 6.79 -11.84 -10.57
C ASP A 65 5.87 -12.62 -9.60
N PRO A 66 5.66 -12.13 -8.36
CA PRO A 66 4.85 -12.82 -7.37
C PRO A 66 3.34 -12.74 -7.66
N THR A 67 2.89 -11.92 -8.62
CA THR A 67 1.46 -11.67 -8.90
C THR A 67 0.71 -12.94 -9.27
N GLN A 68 1.33 -13.82 -10.07
CA GLN A 68 0.71 -15.09 -10.47
C GLN A 68 0.61 -16.06 -9.29
N ALA A 69 1.62 -16.06 -8.40
CA ALA A 69 1.60 -16.87 -7.20
C ALA A 69 0.52 -16.39 -6.21
N ALA A 70 0.38 -15.07 -6.06
CA ALA A 70 -0.67 -14.45 -5.26
C ALA A 70 -2.06 -14.87 -5.75
N THR A 71 -2.32 -14.71 -7.05
CA THR A 71 -3.60 -15.10 -7.67
C THR A 71 -3.90 -16.59 -7.48
N TRP A 72 -2.88 -17.45 -7.56
CA TRP A 72 -3.05 -18.89 -7.37
C TRP A 72 -3.40 -19.24 -5.92
N VAL A 73 -2.74 -18.62 -4.94
CA VAL A 73 -3.01 -18.84 -3.51
C VAL A 73 -4.36 -18.26 -3.09
N GLU A 74 -4.77 -17.12 -3.66
CA GLU A 74 -6.10 -16.53 -3.45
C GLU A 74 -7.20 -17.50 -3.90
N ARG A 75 -7.10 -18.07 -5.10
CA ARG A 75 -8.06 -19.10 -5.57
C ARG A 75 -8.10 -20.33 -4.66
N LEU A 76 -6.95 -20.78 -4.18
CA LEU A 76 -6.90 -21.90 -3.23
C LEU A 76 -7.58 -21.56 -1.89
N THR A 77 -7.48 -20.30 -1.47
CA THR A 77 -8.15 -19.78 -0.28
C THR A 77 -9.67 -19.75 -0.48
N GLU A 78 -10.14 -19.23 -1.62
CA GLU A 78 -11.55 -19.23 -2.00
C GLU A 78 -12.13 -20.66 -2.06
N GLU A 79 -11.39 -21.63 -2.60
CA GLU A 79 -11.80 -23.04 -2.64
C GLU A 79 -11.89 -23.66 -1.24
N ALA A 80 -10.96 -23.34 -0.33
CA ALA A 80 -11.00 -23.80 1.05
C ALA A 80 -12.20 -23.21 1.80
N GLU A 81 -12.49 -21.92 1.60
CA GLU A 81 -13.67 -21.26 2.18
C GLU A 81 -14.97 -21.84 1.63
N ALA A 82 -15.04 -22.10 0.32
CA ALA A 82 -16.20 -22.72 -0.31
C ALA A 82 -16.47 -24.14 0.22
N SER A 83 -15.44 -24.86 0.64
CA SER A 83 -15.55 -26.21 1.23
C SER A 83 -16.22 -26.20 2.60
N GLN A 84 -16.20 -25.08 3.32
CA GLN A 84 -16.89 -24.91 4.61
C GLN A 84 -18.39 -24.67 4.45
N CYS A 85 -18.87 -24.41 3.23
CA CYS A 85 -20.28 -24.15 2.96
C CYS A 85 -20.97 -25.44 2.48
N PRO A 86 -22.03 -25.92 3.14
CA PRO A 86 -22.74 -27.11 2.69
C PRO A 86 -23.31 -26.89 1.27
N PRO A 87 -23.11 -27.83 0.33
CA PRO A 87 -23.61 -27.67 -1.03
C PRO A 87 -25.13 -27.57 -1.03
N LEU A 88 -25.68 -26.58 -1.75
CA LEU A 88 -27.11 -26.50 -2.01
C LEU A 88 -27.52 -27.73 -2.84
N PRO A 89 -28.56 -28.49 -2.42
CA PRO A 89 -28.82 -29.85 -2.91
C PRO A 89 -29.23 -29.96 -4.39
N GLU A 90 -29.44 -28.87 -5.12
CA GLU A 90 -29.99 -28.93 -6.48
C GLU A 90 -29.02 -28.52 -7.61
N ILE A 91 -27.87 -27.89 -7.34
CA ILE A 91 -26.98 -27.42 -8.41
C ILE A 91 -25.53 -27.41 -7.91
N THR A 92 -24.83 -28.55 -8.00
CA THR A 92 -23.38 -28.71 -8.29
C THR A 92 -22.83 -30.03 -7.75
N ALA A 93 -21.98 -30.70 -8.53
CA ALA A 93 -21.08 -31.70 -7.98
C ALA A 93 -20.13 -30.96 -7.02
N ALA A 94 -20.12 -31.33 -5.74
CA ALA A 94 -19.30 -30.69 -4.74
C ALA A 94 -17.81 -30.77 -5.13
N THR A 95 -17.26 -29.67 -5.63
CA THR A 95 -15.83 -29.48 -5.90
C THR A 95 -15.18 -28.83 -4.69
N GLY A 96 -15.25 -29.51 -3.54
CA GLY A 96 -14.55 -29.11 -2.33
C GLY A 96 -13.06 -29.48 -2.38
N LEU A 97 -12.26 -28.80 -1.57
CA LEU A 97 -10.88 -29.19 -1.32
C LEU A 97 -10.86 -30.56 -0.64
N SER A 98 -9.92 -31.41 -1.04
CA SER A 98 -9.72 -32.73 -0.42
C SER A 98 -8.23 -33.04 -0.34
N THR A 99 -7.86 -33.98 0.54
CA THR A 99 -6.47 -34.45 0.66
C THR A 99 -5.93 -34.99 -0.66
N SER A 100 -6.76 -35.69 -1.44
CA SER A 100 -6.40 -36.16 -2.78
C SER A 100 -6.18 -35.00 -3.75
N GLU A 101 -6.96 -33.93 -3.64
CA GLU A 101 -6.83 -32.75 -4.49
C GLU A 101 -5.53 -31.99 -4.19
N ILE A 102 -5.20 -31.79 -2.92
CA ILE A 102 -3.93 -31.20 -2.50
C ILE A 102 -2.75 -32.06 -2.96
N SER A 103 -2.84 -33.38 -2.80
CA SER A 103 -1.81 -34.33 -3.24
C SER A 103 -1.62 -34.30 -4.76
N ARG A 104 -2.71 -34.16 -5.53
CA ARG A 104 -2.68 -33.99 -6.99
C ARG A 104 -1.99 -32.68 -7.37
N ARG A 105 -2.34 -31.56 -6.74
CA ARG A 105 -1.72 -30.25 -6.97
C ARG A 105 -0.24 -30.23 -6.60
N GLN A 106 0.13 -30.92 -5.53
CA GLN A 106 1.53 -31.13 -5.15
C GLN A 106 2.32 -31.84 -6.26
N ALA A 107 1.76 -32.90 -6.85
CA ALA A 107 2.44 -33.67 -7.90
C ALA A 107 2.56 -32.91 -9.24
N LEU A 108 1.59 -32.04 -9.55
CA LEU A 108 1.55 -31.30 -10.81
C LEU A 108 2.53 -30.11 -10.88
N HIS A 109 3.16 -29.73 -9.76
CA HIS A 109 4.13 -28.63 -9.64
C HIS A 109 3.78 -27.39 -10.48
N ASN A 110 3.10 -26.40 -9.88
CA ASN A 110 2.95 -25.11 -10.54
C ASN A 110 4.31 -24.40 -10.53
N ASN A 111 4.79 -23.94 -11.69
CA ASN A 111 6.12 -23.32 -11.84
C ASN A 111 6.37 -22.14 -10.88
N HIS A 112 5.31 -21.54 -10.33
CA HIS A 112 5.37 -20.39 -9.41
C HIS A 112 5.07 -20.74 -7.95
N VAL A 113 4.28 -21.79 -7.67
CA VAL A 113 3.92 -22.20 -6.30
C VAL A 113 4.02 -23.71 -6.15
N GLN A 114 4.80 -24.15 -5.17
CA GLN A 114 4.95 -25.55 -4.81
C GLN A 114 4.24 -25.83 -3.48
N ILE A 115 3.49 -26.93 -3.44
CA ILE A 115 2.95 -27.46 -2.19
C ILE A 115 3.96 -28.47 -1.65
N ALA A 116 4.65 -28.13 -0.57
CA ALA A 116 5.52 -29.05 0.13
C ALA A 116 4.72 -29.89 1.13
N ALA A 117 5.09 -31.18 1.23
CA ALA A 117 4.46 -32.11 2.17
C ALA A 117 4.68 -31.62 3.60
N GLY A 118 3.61 -31.59 4.39
CA GLY A 118 3.68 -31.42 5.83
C GLY A 118 3.39 -32.73 6.55
N GLY A 119 2.85 -32.62 7.76
CA GLY A 119 2.61 -33.75 8.65
C GLY A 119 1.27 -33.66 9.37
N PRO A 120 0.99 -34.63 10.26
CA PRO A 120 -0.20 -34.56 11.11
C PRO A 120 -0.11 -33.38 12.08
N LEU A 121 -1.26 -32.77 12.34
CA LEU A 121 -1.44 -31.63 13.24
C LEU A 121 -2.59 -31.91 14.20
N VAL A 122 -2.35 -31.67 15.48
CA VAL A 122 -3.38 -31.71 16.51
C VAL A 122 -3.85 -30.29 16.76
N THR A 123 -5.08 -29.99 16.35
CA THR A 123 -5.73 -28.68 16.47
C THR A 123 -7.24 -28.88 16.64
N THR A 124 -7.93 -27.85 17.13
CA THR A 124 -9.39 -27.83 17.28
C THR A 124 -10.10 -27.70 15.94
N ASP A 125 -9.53 -26.93 15.03
CA ASP A 125 -10.09 -26.59 13.73
C ASP A 125 -8.98 -26.21 12.73
N ALA A 126 -9.28 -26.26 11.44
CA ALA A 126 -8.33 -25.98 10.38
C ALA A 126 -7.78 -24.55 10.45
N ARG A 127 -8.61 -23.57 10.80
CA ARG A 127 -8.21 -22.14 10.85
C ARG A 127 -7.19 -21.89 11.96
N SER A 128 -7.45 -22.40 13.16
CA SER A 128 -6.52 -22.34 14.29
C SER A 128 -5.22 -23.07 13.98
N GLY A 129 -5.31 -24.22 13.30
CA GLY A 129 -4.14 -24.97 12.85
C GLY A 129 -3.31 -24.21 11.82
N ALA A 130 -3.97 -23.59 10.84
CA ALA A 130 -3.32 -22.81 9.79
C ALA A 130 -2.61 -21.59 10.37
N ALA A 131 -3.23 -20.86 11.31
CA ALA A 131 -2.59 -19.75 12.01
C ALA A 131 -1.36 -20.21 12.81
N MET A 132 -1.48 -21.27 13.62
CA MET A 132 -0.36 -21.81 14.39
C MET A 132 0.82 -22.21 13.50
N MET A 133 0.55 -22.93 12.41
CA MET A 133 1.59 -23.40 11.51
C MET A 133 2.17 -22.26 10.65
N PHE A 134 1.38 -21.24 10.32
CA PHE A 134 1.85 -20.05 9.64
C PHE A 134 2.90 -19.33 10.49
N ASP A 135 2.60 -19.05 11.76
CA ASP A 135 3.55 -18.39 12.67
C ASP A 135 4.86 -19.17 12.85
N LEU A 136 4.80 -20.50 12.79
CA LEU A 136 5.97 -21.37 12.95
C LEU A 136 6.80 -21.52 11.67
N LEU A 137 6.16 -21.61 10.50
CA LEU A 137 6.80 -22.02 9.25
C LEU A 137 6.96 -20.90 8.22
N VAL A 138 6.18 -19.84 8.35
CA VAL A 138 6.18 -18.70 7.43
C VAL A 138 6.77 -17.51 8.15
N HIS A 139 7.95 -17.10 7.72
CA HIS A 139 8.49 -15.82 8.14
C HIS A 139 7.79 -14.73 7.32
N ASP A 140 6.63 -14.27 7.81
CA ASP A 140 6.05 -13.00 7.39
C ASP A 140 6.64 -11.94 8.30
N PRO A 141 7.70 -11.20 7.89
CA PRO A 141 8.10 -10.05 8.67
C PRO A 141 6.88 -9.13 8.68
N ASP A 142 6.28 -8.97 9.87
CA ASP A 142 5.16 -8.08 10.14
C ASP A 142 5.25 -6.93 9.14
N PRO A 143 4.22 -6.68 8.30
CA PRO A 143 4.29 -5.64 7.30
C PRO A 143 4.63 -4.38 8.08
N GLN A 144 5.92 -4.01 8.12
CA GLN A 144 6.36 -2.82 8.80
C GLN A 144 5.50 -1.79 8.11
N PRO A 145 4.54 -1.16 8.82
CA PRO A 145 3.57 -0.31 8.18
C PRO A 145 4.44 0.66 7.42
N ARG A 146 4.44 0.53 6.08
CA ARG A 146 5.40 1.19 5.21
C ARG A 146 5.12 2.63 5.46
N ARG A 147 5.82 3.27 6.42
CA ARG A 147 5.40 4.53 7.05
C ARG A 147 5.05 5.39 5.87
N ILE A 148 3.75 5.63 5.66
CA ILE A 148 3.30 6.32 4.47
C ILE A 148 4.05 7.63 4.60
N ARG A 149 5.07 7.82 3.74
CA ARG A 149 6.02 8.91 3.91
C ARG A 149 5.16 10.15 4.04
N ALA A 150 5.34 10.97 5.08
CA ALA A 150 4.40 12.04 5.44
C ALA A 150 3.97 12.86 4.20
N GLY A 151 4.89 13.11 3.27
CA GLY A 151 4.58 13.78 1.99
C GLY A 151 3.57 13.06 1.07
N THR A 152 3.49 11.74 1.08
CA THR A 152 2.47 10.96 0.36
C THR A 152 1.10 11.12 1.01
N ARG A 153 1.03 11.06 2.34
CA ARG A 153 -0.20 11.30 3.11
C ARG A 153 -0.73 12.70 2.84
N LEU A 154 0.13 13.69 2.93
CA LEU A 154 -0.19 15.09 2.70
C LEU A 154 -0.66 15.38 1.27
N ARG A 155 0.02 14.81 0.25
CA ARG A 155 -0.43 14.92 -1.15
C ARG A 155 -1.80 14.27 -1.37
N ARG A 156 -2.06 13.13 -0.71
CA ARG A 156 -3.36 12.45 -0.80
C ARG A 156 -4.45 13.32 -0.21
N GLN A 157 -4.24 13.85 0.99
CA GLN A 157 -5.16 14.77 1.66
C GLN A 157 -5.44 16.02 0.81
N LEU A 158 -4.40 16.63 0.24
CA LEU A 158 -4.54 17.78 -0.66
C LEU A 158 -5.39 17.41 -1.89
N GLY A 159 -5.09 16.29 -2.54
CA GLY A 159 -5.83 15.83 -3.72
C GLY A 159 -7.29 15.50 -3.41
N ASP A 160 -7.57 14.87 -2.28
CA ASP A 160 -8.93 14.51 -1.87
C ASP A 160 -9.75 15.77 -1.53
N THR A 161 -9.14 16.75 -0.85
CA THR A 161 -9.77 18.05 -0.55
C THR A 161 -10.12 18.80 -1.84
N LEU A 162 -9.19 18.88 -2.80
CA LEU A 162 -9.41 19.55 -4.09
C LEU A 162 -10.50 18.84 -4.91
N ARG A 163 -10.49 17.51 -4.97
CA ARG A 163 -11.53 16.74 -5.69
C ARG A 163 -12.90 16.90 -5.05
N GLN A 164 -12.96 16.96 -3.72
CA GLN A 164 -14.21 17.24 -3.01
C GLN A 164 -14.74 18.64 -3.34
N TRP A 165 -13.87 19.66 -3.37
CA TRP A 165 -14.26 21.01 -3.80
C TRP A 165 -14.78 21.05 -5.25
N ALA A 166 -14.12 20.31 -6.14
CA ALA A 166 -14.52 20.25 -7.54
C ALA A 166 -15.90 19.58 -7.72
N SER A 167 -16.20 18.54 -6.93
CA SER A 167 -17.47 17.81 -7.00
C SER A 167 -18.66 18.55 -6.38
N GLN A 168 -18.42 19.56 -5.54
CA GLN A 168 -19.49 20.36 -4.90
C GLN A 168 -20.18 21.35 -5.85
N SER A 169 -19.59 21.65 -7.02
CA SER A 169 -20.19 22.56 -8.00
C SER A 169 -20.78 21.77 -9.15
N PHE A 170 -22.05 22.02 -9.46
CA PHE A 170 -22.72 21.46 -10.65
C PHE A 170 -22.23 22.09 -11.97
N SER A 171 -21.42 23.14 -11.87
CA SER A 171 -20.84 23.86 -12.99
C SER A 171 -19.68 23.07 -13.59
N ALA A 172 -19.72 22.79 -14.90
CA ALA A 172 -18.66 22.13 -15.66
C ALA A 172 -17.31 22.88 -15.69
N SER A 173 -17.18 24.01 -14.97
CA SER A 173 -16.01 24.88 -14.95
C SER A 173 -14.98 24.51 -13.88
N ARG A 174 -15.27 23.56 -12.98
CA ARG A 174 -14.33 23.11 -11.95
C ARG A 174 -13.61 21.84 -12.36
N SER A 175 -12.28 21.87 -12.38
CA SER A 175 -11.47 20.68 -12.62
C SER A 175 -10.23 20.67 -11.73
N VAL A 176 -9.71 19.46 -11.46
CA VAL A 176 -8.50 19.25 -10.67
C VAL A 176 -7.64 18.23 -11.39
N GLU A 177 -6.44 18.65 -11.77
CA GLU A 177 -5.48 17.83 -12.49
C GLU A 177 -4.28 17.53 -11.60
N SER A 178 -3.85 16.27 -11.58
CA SER A 178 -2.71 15.84 -10.76
C SER A 178 -1.39 15.95 -11.51
N ASN A 179 -0.33 16.30 -10.79
CA ASN A 179 1.05 16.35 -11.30
C ASN A 179 1.24 17.17 -12.59
N PRO A 180 0.72 18.42 -12.67
CA PRO A 180 0.92 19.28 -13.83
C PRO A 180 2.40 19.62 -14.02
N SER A 181 2.80 19.78 -15.27
CA SER A 181 4.14 20.21 -15.66
C SER A 181 4.11 21.71 -15.95
N VAL A 182 4.86 22.51 -15.19
CA VAL A 182 4.93 23.97 -15.34
C VAL A 182 6.30 24.35 -15.89
N SER A 183 6.32 25.12 -16.97
CA SER A 183 7.54 25.69 -17.56
C SER A 183 7.46 27.21 -17.56
N ALA A 184 8.57 27.88 -17.27
CA ALA A 184 8.74 29.32 -17.53
C ALA A 184 9.90 29.54 -18.51
N ALA A 185 9.98 30.73 -19.11
CA ALA A 185 10.93 31.03 -20.18
C ALA A 185 12.40 30.80 -19.77
N THR A 186 12.73 31.05 -18.50
CA THR A 186 14.08 30.88 -17.94
C THR A 186 14.35 29.46 -17.42
N MET A 187 13.32 28.62 -17.29
CA MET A 187 13.46 27.27 -16.76
C MET A 187 14.08 26.32 -17.78
N ARG A 188 15.23 25.74 -17.42
CA ARG A 188 15.84 24.66 -18.23
C ARG A 188 15.04 23.35 -18.22
N ARG A 189 14.23 23.14 -17.19
CA ARG A 189 13.39 21.95 -17.03
C ARG A 189 12.05 22.34 -16.42
N PRO A 190 10.93 21.78 -16.90
CA PRO A 190 9.63 22.00 -16.27
C PRO A 190 9.63 21.55 -14.81
N ALA A 191 9.06 22.37 -13.96
CA ALA A 191 8.76 22.04 -12.57
C ALA A 191 7.46 21.24 -12.47
N ARG A 192 7.36 20.43 -11.42
CA ARG A 192 6.15 19.66 -11.15
C ARG A 192 5.47 20.17 -9.89
N PHE A 193 4.19 20.48 -10.02
CA PHE A 193 3.32 20.77 -8.88
C PHE A 193 2.50 19.54 -8.54
N ASN A 194 1.86 19.50 -7.37
CA ASN A 194 1.06 18.33 -7.01
C ASN A 194 -0.29 18.36 -7.69
N PHE A 195 -0.94 19.53 -7.75
CA PHE A 195 -2.21 19.70 -8.41
C PHE A 195 -2.34 21.07 -9.09
N LEU A 196 -3.13 21.09 -10.15
CA LEU A 196 -3.70 22.29 -10.77
C LEU A 196 -5.21 22.26 -10.51
N ALA A 197 -5.77 23.34 -10.01
CA ALA A 197 -7.22 23.49 -9.88
C ALA A 197 -7.71 24.64 -10.75
N ALA A 198 -8.79 24.42 -11.51
CA ALA A 198 -9.40 25.41 -12.37
C ALA A 198 -10.84 25.70 -11.90
N ASN A 199 -11.22 26.98 -11.83
CA ASN A 199 -12.59 27.44 -11.62
C ASN A 199 -12.79 28.83 -12.27
N GLY A 200 -12.68 28.88 -13.60
CA GLY A 200 -12.58 30.14 -14.35
C GLY A 200 -11.20 30.81 -14.28
N HIS A 201 -10.42 30.52 -13.23
CA HIS A 201 -9.01 30.86 -13.10
C HIS A 201 -8.20 29.62 -12.71
N LEU A 202 -6.91 29.60 -13.06
CA LEU A 202 -5.97 28.54 -12.72
C LEU A 202 -5.32 28.80 -11.36
N SER A 203 -5.09 27.74 -10.57
CA SER A 203 -4.36 27.80 -9.31
C SER A 203 -3.48 26.57 -9.13
N LEU A 204 -2.28 26.76 -8.58
CA LEU A 204 -1.29 25.71 -8.36
C LEU A 204 -1.21 25.33 -6.89
N HIS A 205 -1.10 24.02 -6.64
CA HIS A 205 -1.07 23.47 -5.28
C HIS A 205 0.12 22.53 -5.10
N HIS A 206 0.83 22.69 -3.98
CA HIS A 206 1.96 21.84 -3.59
C HIS A 206 1.84 21.37 -2.14
N ALA A 207 2.54 20.30 -1.79
CA ALA A 207 2.53 19.70 -0.48
C ALA A 207 3.97 19.46 0.04
N TRP A 208 4.30 20.04 1.19
CA TRP A 208 5.59 19.90 1.86
C TRP A 208 5.44 19.23 3.23
N ALA A 209 6.04 18.05 3.39
CA ALA A 209 6.08 17.41 4.70
C ALA A 209 7.40 17.68 5.41
N PHE A 210 7.35 18.38 6.54
CA PHE A 210 8.50 18.65 7.40
C PHE A 210 8.65 17.60 8.53
N GLU A 211 7.73 16.63 8.60
CA GLU A 211 7.75 15.49 9.54
C GLU A 211 8.85 14.45 9.31
N SER A 212 9.06 13.60 10.33
CA SER A 212 10.13 12.60 10.42
C SER A 212 10.19 11.62 9.22
N GLY A 213 11.38 11.53 8.60
CA GLY A 213 11.64 10.57 7.51
C GLY A 213 12.67 11.01 6.47
N THR A 214 13.16 12.25 6.54
CA THR A 214 14.22 12.80 5.66
C THR A 214 15.14 13.70 6.48
N THR A 215 16.43 13.79 6.16
CA THR A 215 17.34 14.68 6.91
C THR A 215 16.94 16.15 6.68
N ALA A 216 17.24 17.04 7.64
CA ALA A 216 16.96 18.47 7.46
C ALA A 216 17.69 19.03 6.22
N THR A 217 18.92 18.58 5.98
CA THR A 217 19.70 18.92 4.78
C THR A 217 19.01 18.50 3.49
N ASP A 218 18.54 17.25 3.39
CA ASP A 218 17.84 16.77 2.19
C ASP A 218 16.53 17.53 1.96
N LEU A 219 15.81 17.86 3.04
CA LEU A 219 14.60 18.67 2.98
C LEU A 219 14.89 20.07 2.44
N LEU A 220 15.92 20.73 2.99
CA LEU A 220 16.37 22.05 2.54
C LEU A 220 16.79 22.04 1.08
N VAL A 221 17.61 21.06 0.65
CA VAL A 221 18.04 20.93 -0.75
C VAL A 221 16.84 20.79 -1.68
N ARG A 222 15.86 19.97 -1.31
CA ARG A 222 14.63 19.80 -2.10
C ARG A 222 13.79 21.07 -2.13
N PHE A 223 13.69 21.77 -1.01
CA PHE A 223 12.96 23.03 -0.92
C PHE A 223 13.60 24.10 -1.81
N ARG A 224 14.92 24.30 -1.72
CA ARG A 224 15.69 25.22 -2.58
C ARG A 224 15.56 24.87 -4.07
N ALA A 225 15.53 23.58 -4.41
CA ALA A 225 15.29 23.15 -5.79
C ALA A 225 13.89 23.51 -6.29
N TRP A 226 12.89 23.59 -5.41
CA TRP A 226 11.53 24.02 -5.72
C TRP A 226 11.38 25.55 -5.74
N GLU A 227 12.14 26.28 -4.93
CA GLU A 227 12.13 27.76 -4.94
C GLU A 227 12.49 28.34 -6.31
N VAL A 228 13.49 27.75 -7.00
CA VAL A 228 13.99 28.23 -8.30
C VAL A 228 12.87 28.37 -9.34
N PRO A 229 12.12 27.29 -9.66
CA PRO A 229 11.03 27.43 -10.62
C PRO A 229 9.88 28.31 -10.12
N VAL A 230 9.64 28.38 -8.81
CA VAL A 230 8.61 29.29 -8.28
C VAL A 230 9.02 30.75 -8.50
N ARG A 231 10.29 31.09 -8.27
CA ARG A 231 10.84 32.42 -8.57
C ARG A 231 10.72 32.74 -10.05
N ASP A 232 11.17 31.83 -10.92
CA ASP A 232 11.09 32.00 -12.36
C ASP A 232 9.63 32.22 -12.84
N LEU A 233 8.68 31.47 -12.27
CA LEU A 233 7.25 31.62 -12.54
C LEU A 233 6.74 33.01 -12.07
N ARG A 234 7.16 33.47 -10.89
CA ARG A 234 6.78 34.79 -10.35
C ARG A 234 7.42 35.96 -11.11
N GLU A 235 8.57 35.77 -11.73
CA GLU A 235 9.28 36.81 -12.47
C GLU A 235 8.85 36.92 -13.94
N SER A 236 8.46 35.81 -14.56
CA SER A 236 8.23 35.75 -16.01
C SER A 236 6.89 35.15 -16.45
N GLY A 237 6.05 34.75 -15.49
CA GLY A 237 4.89 33.89 -15.78
C GLY A 237 5.33 32.52 -16.27
N GLY A 238 4.42 31.77 -16.89
CA GLY A 238 4.76 30.46 -17.40
C GLY A 238 3.67 29.83 -18.25
N ALA A 239 3.80 28.54 -18.43
CA ALA A 239 2.84 27.70 -19.13
C ALA A 239 2.70 26.39 -18.36
N VAL A 240 1.49 25.86 -18.27
CA VAL A 240 1.19 24.56 -17.69
C VAL A 240 0.79 23.59 -18.79
N THR A 241 1.32 22.37 -18.72
CA THR A 241 0.96 21.25 -19.58
C THR A 241 0.42 20.12 -18.71
N LEU A 242 -0.76 19.62 -19.06
CA LEU A 242 -1.42 18.54 -18.32
C LEU A 242 -0.83 17.17 -18.74
N PRO A 243 -0.76 16.20 -17.82
CA PRO A 243 -0.29 14.86 -18.16
C PRO A 243 -1.11 14.23 -19.29
N GLY A 244 -0.43 13.72 -20.31
CA GLY A 244 -1.08 13.08 -21.46
C GLY A 244 -1.64 14.05 -22.51
N THR A 245 -1.42 15.35 -22.34
CA THR A 245 -1.78 16.38 -23.32
C THR A 245 -0.54 17.10 -23.81
N GLU A 246 -0.53 17.52 -25.08
CA GLU A 246 0.47 18.46 -25.60
C GLU A 246 0.02 19.92 -25.48
N GLU A 247 -1.25 20.14 -25.12
CA GLU A 247 -1.79 21.47 -24.94
C GLU A 247 -1.17 22.15 -23.72
N SER A 248 -0.75 23.40 -23.94
CA SER A 248 -0.21 24.25 -22.90
C SER A 248 -1.14 25.43 -22.67
N GLN A 249 -1.41 25.72 -21.40
CA GLN A 249 -2.17 26.89 -20.97
C GLN A 249 -1.22 27.90 -20.33
N ALA A 250 -1.35 29.18 -20.70
CA ALA A 250 -0.56 30.23 -20.09
C ALA A 250 -0.89 30.37 -18.59
N LEU A 251 0.14 30.62 -17.79
CA LEU A 251 0.05 30.95 -16.38
C LEU A 251 0.57 32.36 -16.16
N ASP A 252 -0.23 33.19 -15.50
CA ASP A 252 0.19 34.52 -15.10
C ASP A 252 1.21 34.47 -13.96
N GLN A 253 2.04 35.51 -13.86
CA GLN A 253 3.05 35.64 -12.79
C GLN A 253 2.43 35.65 -11.38
N ASP A 254 1.19 36.11 -11.26
CA ASP A 254 0.42 36.19 -10.03
C ASP A 254 -0.53 34.99 -9.83
N VAL A 255 -0.35 33.90 -10.60
CA VAL A 255 -1.15 32.68 -10.43
C VAL A 255 -1.23 32.28 -8.95
N PRO A 256 -2.44 32.08 -8.38
CA PRO A 256 -2.58 31.67 -7.00
C PRO A 256 -1.82 30.36 -6.75
N LEU A 257 -0.94 30.38 -5.75
CA LEU A 257 -0.13 29.24 -5.37
C LEU A 257 -0.35 28.97 -3.88
N THR A 258 -0.78 27.74 -3.57
CA THR A 258 -0.99 27.31 -2.19
C THR A 258 -0.11 26.12 -1.85
N VAL A 259 0.48 26.14 -0.65
CA VAL A 259 1.29 25.05 -0.10
C VAL A 259 0.61 24.48 1.12
N LEU A 260 0.19 23.22 1.05
CA LEU A 260 -0.19 22.46 2.24
C LEU A 260 1.09 21.92 2.91
N PHE A 261 1.23 22.06 4.22
CA PHE A 261 2.43 21.58 4.92
C PHE A 261 2.14 20.84 6.23
N SER A 262 2.99 19.88 6.57
CA SER A 262 2.98 19.25 7.90
C SER A 262 3.98 19.95 8.82
N GLU A 263 3.66 20.15 10.09
CA GLU A 263 4.60 20.74 11.04
C GLU A 263 5.66 19.72 11.49
N PRO A 264 6.94 20.13 11.66
CA PRO A 264 7.96 19.27 12.26
C PRO A 264 7.71 19.12 13.77
N ASP A 265 8.34 18.12 14.39
CA ASP A 265 8.40 18.04 15.85
C ASP A 265 9.17 19.26 16.38
N PRO A 266 8.64 20.03 17.35
CA PRO A 266 9.35 21.16 17.96
C PRO A 266 10.73 20.82 18.52
N ALA A 267 11.00 19.55 18.84
CA ALA A 267 12.31 19.07 19.28
C ALA A 267 13.35 18.98 18.14
N GLU A 268 12.92 18.94 16.88
CA GLU A 268 13.79 18.88 15.69
C GLU A 268 14.15 20.30 15.20
N THR A 269 15.01 21.00 15.93
CA THR A 269 15.39 22.41 15.68
C THR A 269 15.78 22.69 14.23
N ASP A 270 16.62 21.85 13.62
CA ASP A 270 17.09 22.04 12.25
C ASP A 270 15.93 22.06 11.24
N ARG A 271 14.84 21.33 11.50
CA ARG A 271 13.68 21.33 10.61
C ARG A 271 12.73 22.48 10.86
N VAL A 272 12.63 22.93 12.11
CA VAL A 272 11.93 24.17 12.44
C VAL A 272 12.58 25.32 11.67
N GLU A 273 13.92 25.39 11.62
CA GLU A 273 14.65 26.38 10.82
C GLU A 273 14.32 26.30 9.32
N VAL A 274 14.27 25.09 8.75
CA VAL A 274 13.90 24.90 7.34
C VAL A 274 12.43 25.31 7.07
N LEU A 275 11.51 25.06 8.01
CA LEU A 275 10.12 25.54 7.90
C LEU A 275 10.04 27.07 7.96
N GLU A 276 10.78 27.71 8.86
CA GLU A 276 10.82 29.17 8.96
C GLU A 276 11.42 29.82 7.69
N GLU A 277 12.45 29.21 7.11
CA GLU A 277 12.97 29.61 5.81
C GLU A 277 11.90 29.49 4.72
N ALA A 278 11.16 28.37 4.70
CA ALA A 278 10.09 28.18 3.74
C ALA A 278 8.95 29.18 3.91
N ARG A 279 8.59 29.52 5.16
CA ARG A 279 7.60 30.56 5.47
C ARG A 279 8.06 31.94 5.00
N ALA A 280 9.34 32.28 5.20
CA ALA A 280 9.90 33.54 4.74
C ALA A 280 9.86 33.65 3.20
N PHE A 281 10.26 32.59 2.50
CA PHE A 281 10.17 32.52 1.03
C PHE A 281 8.72 32.62 0.54
N CYS A 282 7.80 31.85 1.12
CA CYS A 282 6.40 31.88 0.70
C CYS A 282 5.77 33.25 0.93
N ARG A 283 6.07 33.93 2.04
CA ARG A 283 5.63 35.30 2.30
C ARG A 283 6.16 36.30 1.29
N GLN A 284 7.43 36.17 0.90
CA GLN A 284 8.06 37.05 -0.10
C GLN A 284 7.37 36.98 -1.47
N TYR A 285 6.85 35.81 -1.85
CA TYR A 285 6.23 35.56 -3.16
C TYR A 285 4.71 35.40 -3.10
N GLU A 286 4.08 35.87 -2.01
CA GLU A 286 2.63 35.83 -1.80
C GLU A 286 2.03 34.43 -2.02
N ILE A 287 2.70 33.42 -1.48
CA ILE A 287 2.29 32.02 -1.50
C ILE A 287 1.61 31.72 -0.16
N GLU A 288 0.36 31.28 -0.21
CA GLU A 288 -0.35 30.89 1.00
C GLU A 288 0.17 29.53 1.49
N MET A 289 0.60 29.48 2.75
CA MET A 289 0.94 28.23 3.44
C MET A 289 -0.19 27.83 4.39
N ILE A 290 -0.70 26.61 4.24
CA ILE A 290 -1.79 26.05 5.04
C ILE A 290 -1.27 24.83 5.80
N PRO A 291 -1.40 24.78 7.13
CA PRO A 291 -0.98 23.62 7.90
C PRO A 291 -1.94 22.43 7.65
N GLU A 292 -1.45 21.19 7.79
CA GLU A 292 -2.21 19.99 7.44
C GLU A 292 -3.50 19.81 8.26
N ASN A 293 -3.58 20.45 9.42
CA ASN A 293 -4.71 20.42 10.33
C ASN A 293 -5.80 21.47 10.03
N GLU A 294 -5.60 22.35 9.03
CA GLU A 294 -6.58 23.38 8.62
C GLU A 294 -7.00 23.26 7.13
N PRO A 295 -7.36 22.06 6.61
CA PRO A 295 -7.68 21.88 5.20
C PRO A 295 -8.89 22.70 4.72
N GLU A 296 -9.80 23.08 5.62
CA GLU A 296 -10.94 23.95 5.31
C GLU A 296 -10.53 25.36 4.87
N ARG A 297 -9.34 25.84 5.24
CA ARG A 297 -8.82 27.12 4.72
C ARG A 297 -8.56 27.04 3.22
N LEU A 298 -8.13 25.88 2.73
CA LEU A 298 -7.94 25.66 1.29
C LEU A 298 -9.27 25.85 0.56
N LEU A 299 -10.36 25.31 1.11
CA LEU A 299 -11.69 25.45 0.51
C LEU A 299 -12.16 26.90 0.45
N ARG A 300 -11.82 27.72 1.46
CA ARG A 300 -12.17 29.15 1.47
C ARG A 300 -11.41 29.96 0.42
N ILE A 301 -10.16 29.59 0.13
CA ILE A 301 -9.34 30.26 -0.90
C ILE A 301 -9.84 29.93 -2.31
N LEU A 302 -10.41 28.74 -2.48
CA LEU A 302 -10.93 28.26 -3.77
C LEU A 302 -12.39 28.67 -4.05
N SER A 303 -13.08 29.26 -3.08
CA SER A 303 -14.49 29.68 -3.17
C SER A 303 -14.59 31.14 -3.60
#